data_AF-A0A3D5LFS5-F1
#
_entry.id   AF-A0A3D5LFS5-F1
#
_cell.length_a   1.000
_cell.length_b   1.000
_cell.length_c   1.000
_cell.angle_alpha   90.00
_cell.angle_beta   90.00
_cell.angle_gamma   90.00
#
_symmetry.space_group_name_H-M   'P 1'
#
loop_
_entity.id
_entity.type
_entity.pdbx_description
1 polymer ?
#
loop_
_entity_poly.entity_id
_entity_poly.type
_entity_poly.pdbx_seq_one_letter_code
_entity_poly.pdbx_strand_id
1 'polypeptide(L)'
;MRKKVIGIAAVTAMMSLATGMTAFAGQWVTDHTGYGEQQKYVNDDGSIPAAGWFTDPETQLVYHLDPDGYRMTDTRVEGYYLDADGVRQEKTEEEILREAKEAARKEGVRNPGKGAAEEKVAAGEAKDRAAADGTTRRIYISELKVINNQISQNVSLARADKTIELPGSENNLEAVRSFSGGESGTFYTFTVYKTKKASENAASLTYTYDAAPEADRELYNDAYAKTVISMLGENEGKAVVDYVQSQREQGVTKLSRDGKTDAGNSYTVKYNNNRIEIAVVCSEVKAEDNTTTEENTEAADTTESTETASETVTAKTITVGAGAAKEETAEDTTENTDAQ
;
A
#
# COMPACT_ATOMS: atom_id res chain seq x y z
N MET A 1 3.68 -12.11 34.40
CA MET A 1 2.97 -10.82 34.52
C MET A 1 2.78 -10.23 33.14
N ARG A 2 1.53 -10.19 32.67
CA ARG A 2 1.14 -9.87 31.29
C ARG A 2 1.07 -8.34 31.13
N LYS A 3 1.85 -7.76 30.21
CA LYS A 3 1.70 -6.37 29.79
C LYS A 3 0.84 -6.37 28.52
N LYS A 4 -0.41 -5.92 28.63
CA LYS A 4 -1.29 -5.64 27.50
C LYS A 4 -0.78 -4.37 26.81
N VAL A 5 -0.46 -4.44 25.53
CA VAL A 5 -0.14 -3.28 24.69
C VAL A 5 -1.20 -3.26 23.58
N ILE A 6 -2.11 -2.30 23.69
CA ILE A 6 -3.18 -2.01 22.72
C ILE A 6 -2.55 -1.13 21.64
N GLY A 7 -2.61 -1.57 20.38
CA GLY A 7 -2.19 -0.80 19.21
C GLY A 7 -3.35 0.05 18.65
N ILE A 8 -3.09 1.34 18.50
CA ILE A 8 -3.95 2.43 17.96
C ILE A 8 -3.85 2.36 16.41
N ALA A 9 -4.84 2.60 15.55
CA ALA A 9 -5.61 3.83 15.35
C ALA A 9 -6.88 3.58 14.51
N ALA A 10 -8.05 3.81 15.11
CA ALA A 10 -9.16 4.43 14.39
C ALA A 10 -8.91 5.94 14.44
N VAL A 11 -9.31 6.67 13.40
CA VAL A 11 -9.40 8.14 13.45
C VAL A 11 -10.52 8.48 14.44
N THR A 12 -10.17 8.46 15.71
CA THR A 12 -10.89 9.11 16.78
C THR A 12 -10.24 10.47 16.93
N ALA A 13 -11.06 11.52 16.90
CA ALA A 13 -10.68 12.90 17.18
C ALA A 13 -9.52 12.98 18.18
N MET A 14 -8.36 13.45 17.72
CA MET A 14 -7.25 13.75 18.60
C MET A 14 -7.63 14.96 19.44
N MET A 15 -8.17 14.71 20.64
CA MET A 15 -7.92 15.56 21.79
C MET A 15 -6.41 15.71 21.90
N SER A 16 -5.90 16.87 21.52
CA SER A 16 -4.50 17.23 21.66
C SER A 16 -4.36 18.11 22.90
N LEU A 17 -3.58 17.58 23.85
CA LEU A 17 -2.78 18.30 24.85
C LEU A 17 -3.52 19.35 25.69
N ALA A 18 -4.06 18.89 26.82
CA ALA A 18 -4.27 19.76 27.98
C ALA A 18 -2.90 20.21 28.54
N THR A 19 -2.26 21.18 27.90
CA THR A 19 -1.48 22.16 28.65
C THR A 19 -2.48 23.12 29.26
N GLY A 20 -2.69 22.97 30.57
CA GLY A 20 -3.53 23.88 31.35
C GLY A 20 -2.99 25.30 31.24
N MET A 21 -3.59 26.10 30.37
CA MET A 21 -3.53 27.54 30.43
C MET A 21 -4.90 27.98 30.91
N THR A 22 -4.93 28.71 32.02
CA THR A 22 -6.11 29.40 32.51
C THR A 22 -6.62 30.31 31.40
N ALA A 23 -7.73 29.93 30.75
CA ALA A 23 -8.31 30.71 29.67
C ALA A 23 -8.93 31.99 30.25
N PHE A 24 -8.34 33.14 29.90
CA PHE A 24 -9.05 34.41 29.91
C PHE A 24 -9.96 34.44 28.67
N ALA A 25 -11.25 34.73 28.84
CA ALA A 25 -12.25 34.60 27.80
C ALA A 25 -12.24 35.86 26.92
N GLY A 26 -11.31 35.92 25.96
CA GLY A 26 -11.25 36.99 24.96
C GLY A 26 -12.43 37.01 23.99
N GLN A 27 -12.47 38.03 23.13
CA GLN A 27 -13.52 38.24 22.14
C GLN A 27 -12.94 38.57 20.76
N TRP A 28 -13.68 38.21 19.70
CA TRP A 28 -13.39 38.64 18.34
C TRP A 28 -13.81 40.09 18.14
N VAL A 29 -12.85 40.94 17.77
CA VAL A 29 -13.04 42.37 17.50
C VAL A 29 -12.90 42.62 16.01
N THR A 30 -13.87 43.31 15.41
CA THR A 30 -13.83 43.73 14.00
C THR A 30 -13.26 45.14 13.90
N ASP A 31 -12.16 45.27 13.16
CA ASP A 31 -11.52 46.54 12.82
C ASP A 31 -11.76 46.87 11.35
N HIS A 32 -11.96 48.16 11.04
CA HIS A 32 -12.06 48.64 9.68
C HIS A 32 -10.69 49.13 9.20
N THR A 33 -10.05 48.37 8.33
CA THR A 33 -8.72 48.70 7.79
C THR A 33 -8.82 49.17 6.34
N GLY A 34 -7.71 49.66 5.78
CA GLY A 34 -7.64 50.03 4.36
C GLY A 34 -7.86 48.87 3.38
N TYR A 35 -7.92 47.63 3.89
CA TYR A 35 -8.13 46.41 3.12
C TYR A 35 -9.51 45.78 3.35
N GLY A 36 -10.39 46.44 4.12
CA GLY A 36 -11.73 45.98 4.44
C GLY A 36 -11.94 45.71 5.93
N GLU A 37 -13.00 45.00 6.27
CA GLU A 37 -13.27 44.55 7.63
C GLU A 37 -12.37 43.36 7.98
N GLN A 38 -11.56 43.50 9.02
CA GLN A 38 -10.68 42.43 9.50
C GLN A 38 -11.02 42.12 10.96
N GLN A 39 -10.85 40.87 11.38
CA GLN A 39 -11.13 40.45 12.75
C GLN A 39 -9.86 39.99 13.45
N LYS A 40 -9.69 40.39 14.71
CA LYS A 40 -8.62 39.95 15.60
C LYS A 40 -9.21 39.45 16.91
N TYR A 41 -8.55 38.49 17.55
CA TYR A 41 -8.95 38.03 18.87
C TYR A 41 -8.26 38.87 19.94
N VAL A 42 -9.03 39.40 20.90
CA VAL A 42 -8.51 40.23 22.00
C VAL A 42 -8.87 39.55 23.32
N ASN A 43 -7.86 39.16 24.09
CA ASN A 43 -8.02 38.59 25.42
C ASN A 43 -8.64 39.63 26.40
N ASP A 44 -9.21 39.18 27.51
CA ASP A 44 -9.79 40.07 28.54
C ASP A 44 -8.80 41.10 29.08
N ASP A 45 -7.50 40.78 29.08
CA ASP A 45 -6.42 41.68 29.52
C ASP A 45 -5.98 42.69 28.44
N GLY A 46 -6.66 42.69 27.28
CA GLY A 46 -6.37 43.54 26.13
C GLY A 46 -5.19 43.07 25.27
N SER A 47 -4.55 41.95 25.61
CA SER A 47 -3.50 41.35 24.78
C SER A 47 -4.09 40.64 23.55
N ILE A 48 -3.30 40.56 22.48
CA ILE A 48 -3.64 39.76 21.29
C ILE A 48 -2.79 38.48 21.26
N PRO A 49 -3.34 37.36 20.77
CA PRO A 49 -2.57 36.15 20.55
C PRO A 49 -1.43 36.38 19.54
N ALA A 50 -0.38 35.56 19.62
CA ALA A 50 0.73 35.61 18.68
C ALA A 50 0.30 35.17 17.27
N ALA A 51 1.00 35.68 16.26
CA ALA A 51 0.84 35.25 14.88
C ALA A 51 1.06 33.73 14.72
N GLY A 52 0.30 33.11 13.82
CA GLY A 52 0.29 31.66 13.61
C GLY A 52 -1.03 30.99 13.96
N TRP A 53 -0.99 29.67 14.19
CA TRP A 53 -2.17 28.89 14.55
C TRP A 53 -2.70 29.27 15.94
N PHE A 54 -3.97 29.65 15.99
CA PHE A 54 -4.68 30.04 17.19
C PHE A 54 -5.95 29.18 17.34
N THR A 55 -6.16 28.61 18.53
CA THR A 55 -7.40 27.91 18.87
C THR A 55 -8.23 28.80 19.77
N ASP A 56 -9.44 29.12 19.32
CA ASP A 56 -10.41 29.86 20.11
C ASP A 56 -10.77 29.06 21.37
N PRO A 57 -10.53 29.59 22.59
CA PRO A 57 -10.82 28.89 23.84
C PRO A 57 -12.29 28.53 24.02
N GLU A 58 -13.22 29.34 23.50
CA GLU A 58 -14.66 29.16 23.65
C GLU A 58 -15.20 28.18 22.60
N THR A 59 -14.90 28.41 21.32
CA THR A 59 -15.48 27.60 20.22
C THR A 59 -14.66 26.36 19.89
N GLN A 60 -13.41 26.29 20.36
CA GLN A 60 -12.41 25.25 19.99
C GLN A 60 -12.13 25.19 18.48
N LEU A 61 -12.55 26.21 17.72
CA LEU A 61 -12.23 26.35 16.31
C LEU A 61 -10.80 26.88 16.14
N VAL A 62 -10.14 26.43 15.09
CA VAL A 62 -8.74 26.76 14.81
C VAL A 62 -8.67 27.77 13.67
N TYR A 63 -7.89 28.83 13.87
CA TYR A 63 -7.68 29.92 12.92
C TYR A 63 -6.18 30.12 12.71
N HIS A 64 -5.80 30.83 11.65
CA HIS A 64 -4.43 31.31 11.48
C HIS A 64 -4.41 32.82 11.54
N LEU A 65 -3.61 33.39 12.44
CA LEU A 65 -3.42 34.82 12.59
C LEU A 65 -2.20 35.28 11.79
N ASP A 66 -2.34 36.37 11.06
CA ASP A 66 -1.24 37.03 10.37
C ASP A 66 -0.27 37.70 11.37
N PRO A 67 0.89 38.23 10.91
CA PRO A 67 1.84 38.93 11.77
C PRO A 67 1.27 40.11 12.55
N ASP A 68 0.20 40.73 12.07
CA ASP A 68 -0.48 41.88 12.68
C ASP A 68 -1.61 41.44 13.64
N GLY A 69 -1.87 40.13 13.76
CA GLY A 69 -2.84 39.52 14.67
C GLY A 69 -4.26 39.37 14.11
N TYR A 70 -4.47 39.65 12.81
CA TYR A 70 -5.77 39.46 12.17
C TYR A 70 -5.92 38.03 11.66
N ARG A 71 -7.15 37.50 11.72
CA ARG A 71 -7.45 36.18 11.15
C ARG A 71 -7.31 36.22 9.62
N MET A 72 -6.71 35.18 9.08
CA MET A 72 -6.66 34.94 7.65
C MET A 72 -7.93 34.19 7.20
N THR A 73 -8.53 34.60 6.08
CA THR A 73 -9.74 34.00 5.50
C THR A 73 -9.50 33.63 4.03
N ASP A 74 -10.29 32.70 3.50
CA ASP A 74 -10.30 32.26 2.08
C ASP A 74 -8.90 32.01 1.50
N THR A 75 -8.04 31.33 2.25
CA THR A 75 -6.63 31.13 1.87
C THR A 75 -6.10 29.79 2.36
N ARG A 76 -4.91 29.41 1.88
CA ARG A 76 -4.23 28.17 2.28
C ARG A 76 -2.99 28.47 3.10
N VAL A 77 -2.90 27.85 4.27
CA VAL A 77 -1.74 27.96 5.17
C VAL A 77 -1.31 26.56 5.60
N GLU A 78 -0.03 26.25 5.41
CA GLU A 78 0.57 24.94 5.77
C GLU A 78 -0.22 23.71 5.26
N GLY A 79 -0.88 23.86 4.11
CA GLY A 79 -1.66 22.81 3.45
C GLY A 79 -3.11 22.69 3.93
N TYR A 80 -3.55 23.49 4.89
CA TYR A 80 -4.95 23.58 5.32
C TYR A 80 -5.65 24.75 4.62
N TYR A 81 -6.93 24.58 4.30
CA TYR A 81 -7.78 25.66 3.79
C TYR A 81 -8.46 26.37 4.97
N LEU A 82 -8.46 27.69 4.93
CA LEU A 82 -9.24 28.55 5.82
C LEU A 82 -10.45 29.03 5.02
N ASP A 83 -11.65 28.85 5.56
CA ASP A 83 -12.88 29.30 4.91
C ASP A 83 -13.08 30.82 5.01
N ALA A 84 -14.25 31.31 4.57
CA ALA A 84 -14.60 32.72 4.61
C ALA A 84 -14.66 33.29 6.04
N ASP A 85 -14.91 32.44 7.04
CA ASP A 85 -14.87 32.78 8.45
C ASP A 85 -13.46 32.63 9.05
N GLY A 86 -12.49 32.14 8.26
CA GLY A 86 -11.11 31.92 8.66
C GLY A 86 -10.89 30.63 9.45
N VAL A 87 -11.90 29.78 9.54
CA VAL A 87 -11.85 28.52 10.28
C VAL A 87 -11.08 27.50 9.45
N ARG A 88 -10.14 26.82 10.10
CA ARG A 88 -9.35 25.74 9.50
C ARG A 88 -10.24 24.55 9.18
N GLN A 89 -10.31 24.23 7.91
CA GLN A 89 -10.95 23.02 7.42
C GLN A 89 -9.96 21.85 7.46
N GLU A 90 -10.41 20.71 7.96
CA GLU A 90 -9.64 19.48 7.87
C GLU A 90 -9.49 19.04 6.42
N LYS A 91 -8.33 18.50 6.07
CA LYS A 91 -8.06 18.09 4.70
C LYS A 91 -9.02 16.99 4.29
N THR A 92 -9.61 17.11 3.11
CA THR A 92 -10.39 16.01 2.55
C THR A 92 -9.46 14.85 2.19
N GLU A 93 -10.01 13.64 2.06
CA GLU A 93 -9.21 12.48 1.65
C GLU A 93 -8.55 12.68 0.29
N GLU A 94 -9.22 13.39 -0.62
CA GLU A 94 -8.72 13.76 -1.94
C GLU A 94 -7.51 14.70 -1.84
N GLU A 95 -7.53 15.66 -0.92
CA GLU A 95 -6.41 16.56 -0.70
C GLU A 95 -5.20 15.82 -0.11
N ILE A 96 -5.44 14.91 0.84
CA ILE A 96 -4.39 14.06 1.42
C ILE A 96 -3.76 13.20 0.31
N LEU A 97 -4.58 12.61 -0.57
CA LEU A 97 -4.10 11.81 -1.68
C LEU A 97 -3.31 12.65 -2.70
N ARG A 98 -3.79 13.85 -3.03
CA ARG A 98 -3.09 14.78 -3.93
C ARG A 98 -1.73 15.19 -3.37
N GLU A 99 -1.65 15.55 -2.10
CA GLU A 99 -0.39 15.86 -1.44
C GLU A 99 0.55 14.66 -1.39
N ALA A 100 0.01 13.44 -1.15
CA ALA A 100 0.79 12.21 -1.21
C ALA A 100 1.34 11.94 -2.61
N LYS A 101 0.56 12.19 -3.68
CA LYS A 101 0.99 12.07 -5.08
C LYS A 101 2.09 13.08 -5.41
N GLU A 102 1.92 14.34 -5.01
CA GLU A 102 2.94 15.36 -5.21
C GLU A 102 4.23 15.06 -4.43
N ALA A 103 4.11 14.54 -3.20
CA ALA A 103 5.25 14.10 -2.39
C ALA A 103 5.93 12.87 -3.01
N ALA A 104 5.17 11.92 -3.55
CA ALA A 104 5.70 10.74 -4.24
C ALA A 104 6.50 11.14 -5.47
N ARG A 105 5.99 12.08 -6.28
CA ARG A 105 6.73 12.63 -7.43
C ARG A 105 8.03 13.31 -6.99
N LYS A 106 8.00 14.11 -5.93
CA LYS A 106 9.19 14.81 -5.41
C LYS A 106 10.23 13.86 -4.80
N GLU A 107 9.77 12.85 -4.04
CA GLU A 107 10.65 11.86 -3.41
C GLU A 107 11.22 10.88 -4.43
N GLY A 108 10.47 10.48 -5.45
CA GLY A 108 10.98 9.65 -6.56
C GLY A 108 12.16 10.30 -7.27
N VAL A 109 12.13 11.63 -7.45
CA VAL A 109 13.25 12.41 -8.02
C VAL A 109 14.44 12.50 -7.07
N ARG A 110 14.21 12.62 -5.75
CA ARG A 110 15.28 12.88 -4.78
C ARG A 110 15.89 11.62 -4.18
N ASN A 111 15.13 10.53 -4.08
CA ASN A 111 15.47 9.38 -3.26
C ASN A 111 14.65 8.12 -3.64
N PRO A 112 14.99 7.46 -4.76
CA PRO A 112 14.23 6.35 -5.34
C PRO A 112 14.12 5.07 -4.46
N GLY A 113 14.71 5.06 -3.27
CA GLY A 113 14.64 3.96 -2.30
C GLY A 113 13.69 4.16 -1.11
N LYS A 114 13.14 5.36 -0.89
CA LYS A 114 12.28 5.68 0.27
C LYS A 114 10.83 5.99 -0.15
N GLY A 115 10.15 5.05 -0.81
CA GLY A 115 8.75 5.14 -1.29
C GLY A 115 7.63 5.25 -0.23
N ALA A 116 7.81 5.98 0.87
CA ALA A 116 6.76 6.16 1.89
C ALA A 116 5.58 7.02 1.39
N ALA A 117 5.84 7.92 0.44
CA ALA A 117 4.78 8.68 -0.22
C ALA A 117 4.00 7.82 -1.23
N GLU A 118 4.69 6.96 -1.99
CA GLU A 118 4.06 6.00 -2.90
C GLU A 118 3.15 5.02 -2.15
N GLU A 119 3.58 4.52 -0.98
CA GLU A 119 2.73 3.71 -0.09
C GLU A 119 1.44 4.42 0.32
N LYS A 120 1.51 5.72 0.64
CA LYS A 120 0.32 6.50 1.01
C LYS A 120 -0.62 6.67 -0.17
N VAL A 121 -0.07 6.85 -1.38
CA VAL A 121 -0.87 6.92 -2.61
C VAL A 121 -1.58 5.59 -2.84
N ALA A 122 -0.84 4.49 -2.84
CA ALA A 122 -1.41 3.16 -3.06
C ALA A 122 -2.47 2.81 -2.01
N ALA A 123 -2.20 3.06 -0.72
CA ALA A 123 -3.18 2.86 0.34
C ALA A 123 -4.45 3.71 0.15
N GLY A 124 -4.31 4.96 -0.32
CA GLY A 124 -5.45 5.83 -0.59
C GLY A 124 -6.29 5.34 -1.77
N GLU A 125 -5.65 4.89 -2.85
CA GLU A 125 -6.35 4.38 -4.03
C GLU A 125 -6.98 3.00 -3.81
N ALA A 126 -6.44 2.19 -2.89
CA ALA A 126 -6.97 0.88 -2.57
C ALA A 126 -8.26 0.89 -1.74
N LYS A 127 -8.71 2.04 -1.22
CA LYS A 127 -9.92 2.14 -0.39
C LYS A 127 -11.17 1.63 -1.08
N ASP A 128 -11.26 1.85 -2.40
CA ASP A 128 -12.41 1.49 -3.22
C ASP A 128 -12.17 0.22 -4.06
N ARG A 129 -11.00 -0.42 -3.90
CA ARG A 129 -10.64 -1.63 -4.65
C ARG A 129 -11.04 -2.89 -3.88
N ALA A 130 -11.40 -3.93 -4.63
CA ALA A 130 -11.59 -5.26 -4.07
C ALA A 130 -10.26 -6.03 -3.91
N ALA A 131 -9.25 -5.69 -4.72
CA ALA A 131 -7.95 -6.36 -4.75
C ALA A 131 -6.75 -5.42 -4.69
N ALA A 132 -5.64 -5.95 -4.19
CA ALA A 132 -4.35 -5.28 -4.24
C ALA A 132 -3.69 -5.52 -5.61
N ASP A 133 -3.14 -4.44 -6.19
CA ASP A 133 -2.50 -4.44 -7.51
C ASP A 133 -0.97 -4.32 -7.40
N GLY A 134 -0.46 -4.05 -6.19
CA GLY A 134 0.96 -3.88 -5.92
C GLY A 134 1.80 -5.13 -6.25
N THR A 135 2.85 -4.92 -7.02
CA THR A 135 3.87 -5.94 -7.35
C THR A 135 5.08 -5.89 -6.42
N THR A 136 5.36 -4.74 -5.82
CA THR A 136 6.40 -4.58 -4.80
C THR A 136 5.83 -4.80 -3.42
N ARG A 137 6.61 -5.41 -2.51
CA ARG A 137 6.15 -5.75 -1.17
C ARG A 137 5.55 -4.56 -0.40
N ARG A 138 6.19 -3.39 -0.49
CA ARG A 138 5.78 -2.19 0.25
C ARG A 138 4.39 -1.72 -0.19
N ILE A 139 4.20 -1.58 -1.49
CA ILE A 139 2.93 -1.15 -2.10
C ILE A 139 1.85 -2.19 -1.83
N TYR A 140 2.11 -3.45 -2.15
CA TYR A 140 1.17 -4.56 -1.95
C TYR A 140 0.66 -4.64 -0.50
N ILE A 141 1.56 -4.54 0.49
CA ILE A 141 1.18 -4.55 1.90
C ILE A 141 0.34 -3.32 2.27
N SER A 142 0.68 -2.15 1.75
CA SER A 142 -0.06 -0.92 2.06
C SER A 142 -1.53 -1.00 1.59
N GLU A 143 -1.76 -1.53 0.39
CA GLU A 143 -3.09 -1.76 -0.17
C GLU A 143 -3.85 -2.83 0.61
N LEU A 144 -3.21 -3.99 0.83
CA LEU A 144 -3.82 -5.09 1.57
C LEU A 144 -4.25 -4.70 2.98
N LYS A 145 -3.45 -3.88 3.68
CA LYS A 145 -3.81 -3.40 5.01
C LYS A 145 -5.11 -2.61 4.98
N VAL A 146 -5.32 -1.76 3.97
CA VAL A 146 -6.55 -0.97 3.84
C VAL A 146 -7.74 -1.88 3.58
N ILE A 147 -7.65 -2.72 2.54
CA ILE A 147 -8.74 -3.62 2.13
C ILE A 147 -9.12 -4.58 3.28
N ASN A 148 -8.14 -5.23 3.91
CA ASN A 148 -8.40 -6.21 4.98
C ASN A 148 -8.86 -5.58 6.29
N ASN A 149 -8.44 -4.35 6.60
CA ASN A 149 -9.01 -3.62 7.73
C ASN A 149 -10.49 -3.35 7.50
N GLN A 150 -10.90 -2.97 6.28
CA GLN A 150 -12.31 -2.77 5.94
C GLN A 150 -13.11 -4.07 6.06
N ILE A 151 -12.61 -5.18 5.51
CA ILE A 151 -13.23 -6.50 5.65
C ILE A 151 -13.42 -6.86 7.14
N SER A 152 -12.37 -6.69 7.94
CA SER A 152 -12.40 -7.04 9.36
C SER A 152 -13.39 -6.17 10.16
N GLN A 153 -13.47 -4.87 9.84
CA GLN A 153 -14.43 -3.96 10.47
C GLN A 153 -15.87 -4.32 10.10
N ASN A 154 -16.14 -4.61 8.82
CA ASN A 154 -17.46 -5.02 8.36
C ASN A 154 -17.95 -6.29 9.09
N VAL A 155 -17.07 -7.29 9.25
CA VAL A 155 -17.37 -8.50 10.02
C VAL A 155 -17.62 -8.20 11.49
N SER A 156 -16.80 -7.36 12.12
CA SER A 156 -16.95 -6.97 13.53
C SER A 156 -18.32 -6.32 13.81
N LEU A 157 -18.77 -5.47 12.89
CA LEU A 157 -20.06 -4.79 12.97
C LEU A 157 -21.21 -5.78 12.76
N ALA A 158 -21.12 -6.60 11.70
CA ALA A 158 -22.22 -7.46 11.25
C ALA A 158 -22.44 -8.71 12.12
N ARG A 159 -21.39 -9.29 12.72
CA ARG A 159 -21.50 -10.55 13.47
C ARG A 159 -22.50 -10.47 14.63
N ALA A 160 -23.27 -11.53 14.84
CA ALA A 160 -24.17 -11.68 15.97
C ALA A 160 -23.39 -11.98 17.26
N ASP A 161 -22.39 -12.85 17.18
CA ASP A 161 -21.58 -13.24 18.35
C ASP A 161 -20.51 -12.19 18.66
N LYS A 162 -20.80 -11.37 19.68
CA LYS A 162 -19.86 -10.35 20.17
C LYS A 162 -18.79 -10.90 21.12
N THR A 163 -18.83 -12.19 21.46
CA THR A 163 -17.80 -12.85 22.28
C THR A 163 -16.54 -13.20 21.48
N ILE A 164 -16.63 -13.25 20.14
CA ILE A 164 -15.49 -13.47 19.27
C ILE A 164 -14.48 -12.33 19.43
N GLU A 165 -13.24 -12.67 19.76
CA GLU A 165 -12.17 -11.69 19.83
C GLU A 165 -11.70 -11.33 18.41
N LEU A 166 -11.34 -10.06 18.20
CA LEU A 166 -10.54 -9.64 17.05
C LEU A 166 -9.12 -9.26 17.49
N PRO A 167 -8.22 -10.22 17.80
CA PRO A 167 -6.85 -9.86 18.08
C PRO A 167 -6.23 -9.20 16.84
N GLY A 168 -5.82 -7.95 17.01
CA GLY A 168 -4.94 -7.26 16.08
C GLY A 168 -3.59 -7.06 16.75
N SER A 169 -2.51 -7.41 16.06
CA SER A 169 -1.16 -7.02 16.48
C SER A 169 -0.45 -6.33 15.33
N GLU A 170 0.40 -5.37 15.65
CA GLU A 170 1.27 -4.74 14.67
C GLU A 170 2.61 -4.42 15.34
N ASN A 171 3.69 -4.85 14.70
CA ASN A 171 5.05 -4.53 15.11
C ASN A 171 5.86 -4.10 13.87
N ASN A 172 7.17 -3.94 14.00
CA ASN A 172 8.03 -3.50 12.88
C ASN A 172 8.23 -4.57 11.80
N LEU A 173 7.84 -5.82 12.05
CA LEU A 173 8.04 -6.96 11.16
C LEU A 173 6.75 -7.41 10.47
N GLU A 174 5.62 -7.34 11.17
CA GLU A 174 4.35 -7.86 10.69
C GLU A 174 3.14 -7.11 11.27
N ALA A 175 2.01 -7.22 10.58
CA ALA A 175 0.71 -6.89 11.13
C ALA A 175 -0.21 -8.10 10.97
N VAL A 176 -0.87 -8.47 12.06
CA VAL A 176 -1.76 -9.64 12.15
C VAL A 176 -3.16 -9.18 12.47
N ARG A 177 -4.14 -9.82 11.85
CA ARG A 177 -5.57 -9.74 12.17
C ARG A 177 -6.09 -11.16 12.32
N SER A 178 -6.74 -11.48 13.42
CA SER A 178 -7.34 -12.79 13.61
C SER A 178 -8.76 -12.70 14.14
N PHE A 179 -9.51 -13.79 13.96
CA PHE A 179 -10.76 -14.03 14.66
C PHE A 179 -10.63 -15.30 15.47
N SER A 180 -10.97 -15.20 16.76
CA SER A 180 -10.79 -16.28 17.73
C SER A 180 -12.04 -16.44 18.58
N GLY A 181 -12.57 -17.67 18.63
CA GLY A 181 -13.64 -18.05 19.55
C GLY A 181 -13.06 -18.73 20.80
N GLY A 182 -13.70 -18.54 21.95
CA GLY A 182 -13.22 -19.11 23.22
C GLY A 182 -13.04 -20.63 23.18
N GLU A 183 -14.02 -21.36 22.65
CA GLU A 183 -13.96 -22.83 22.49
C GLU A 183 -13.42 -23.27 21.12
N SER A 184 -13.68 -22.48 20.06
CA SER A 184 -13.28 -22.80 18.68
C SER A 184 -11.81 -22.53 18.35
N GLY A 185 -11.08 -21.84 19.23
CA GLY A 185 -9.73 -21.36 18.96
C GLY A 185 -9.70 -20.31 17.85
N THR A 186 -8.51 -20.10 17.26
CA THR A 186 -8.33 -19.16 16.14
C THR A 186 -8.66 -19.85 14.83
N PHE A 187 -9.68 -19.35 14.14
CA PHE A 187 -10.17 -19.94 12.88
C PHE A 187 -9.91 -19.06 11.66
N TYR A 188 -9.45 -17.83 11.87
CA TYR A 188 -9.05 -16.93 10.81
C TYR A 188 -7.82 -16.15 11.27
N THR A 189 -6.78 -16.11 10.44
CA THR A 189 -5.57 -15.30 10.67
C THR A 189 -5.09 -14.75 9.34
N PHE A 190 -5.09 -13.44 9.19
CA PHE A 190 -4.46 -12.73 8.10
C PHE A 190 -3.21 -12.01 8.61
N THR A 191 -2.09 -12.19 7.92
CA THR A 191 -0.81 -11.59 8.28
C THR A 191 -0.19 -10.92 7.07
N VAL A 192 0.33 -9.71 7.25
CA VAL A 192 1.24 -9.08 6.30
C VAL A 192 2.63 -8.95 6.92
N TYR A 193 3.66 -9.28 6.14
CA TYR A 193 5.05 -9.28 6.59
C TYR A 193 5.82 -8.13 5.94
N LYS A 194 6.09 -7.09 6.72
CA LYS A 194 6.71 -5.83 6.28
C LYS A 194 8.09 -6.00 5.66
N THR A 195 8.80 -7.09 5.97
CA THR A 195 10.17 -7.33 5.48
C THR A 195 10.40 -8.81 5.12
N LYS A 196 11.30 -9.05 4.16
CA LYS A 196 11.77 -10.41 3.81
C LYS A 196 12.43 -11.15 4.99
N LYS A 197 13.00 -10.40 5.94
CA LYS A 197 13.57 -10.96 7.18
C LYS A 197 12.50 -11.61 8.06
N ALA A 198 11.28 -11.08 8.06
CA ALA A 198 10.17 -11.66 8.82
C ALA A 198 9.62 -12.91 8.13
N SER A 199 9.46 -12.84 6.81
CA SER A 199 9.00 -13.95 5.97
C SER A 199 9.28 -13.68 4.50
N GLU A 200 9.60 -14.71 3.73
CA GLU A 200 9.66 -14.64 2.26
C GLU A 200 8.30 -14.26 1.65
N ASN A 201 7.21 -14.64 2.33
CA ASN A 201 5.86 -14.21 1.96
C ASN A 201 5.65 -12.75 2.35
N ALA A 202 4.95 -11.99 1.50
CA ALA A 202 4.50 -10.64 1.81
C ALA A 202 3.16 -10.67 2.58
N ALA A 203 2.31 -11.65 2.30
CA ALA A 203 1.05 -11.86 3.02
C ALA A 203 0.73 -13.35 3.16
N SER A 204 -0.01 -13.70 4.21
CA SER A 204 -0.59 -15.03 4.39
C SER A 204 -1.99 -14.95 5.01
N LEU A 205 -2.83 -15.93 4.66
CA LEU A 205 -4.14 -16.17 5.23
C LEU A 205 -4.22 -17.61 5.70
N THR A 206 -4.67 -17.82 6.92
CA THR A 206 -5.16 -19.11 7.41
C THR A 206 -6.65 -18.99 7.68
N TYR A 207 -7.43 -19.94 7.20
CA TYR A 207 -8.84 -20.04 7.53
C TYR A 207 -9.23 -21.49 7.79
N THR A 208 -10.04 -21.71 8.83
CA THR A 208 -10.58 -23.02 9.18
C THR A 208 -12.08 -22.99 8.99
N TYR A 209 -12.55 -23.69 7.95
CA TYR A 209 -13.98 -23.84 7.69
C TYR A 209 -14.67 -24.55 8.86
N ASP A 210 -15.93 -24.19 9.08
CA ASP A 210 -16.81 -24.78 10.09
C ASP A 210 -16.37 -24.59 11.55
N ALA A 211 -15.28 -23.84 11.80
CA ALA A 211 -14.83 -23.52 13.16
C ALA A 211 -15.48 -22.26 13.74
N ALA A 212 -15.96 -21.36 12.89
CA ALA A 212 -16.71 -20.18 13.32
C ALA A 212 -18.10 -20.58 13.89
N PRO A 213 -18.68 -19.78 14.80
CA PRO A 213 -20.04 -20.01 15.29
C PRO A 213 -21.05 -20.14 14.14
N GLU A 214 -21.97 -21.10 14.25
CA GLU A 214 -22.92 -21.41 13.19
C GLU A 214 -23.75 -20.20 12.73
N ALA A 215 -24.13 -19.32 13.67
CA ALA A 215 -24.90 -18.10 13.39
C ALA A 215 -24.16 -17.11 12.47
N ASP A 216 -22.84 -17.08 12.51
CA ASP A 216 -21.99 -16.13 11.76
C ASP A 216 -21.14 -16.84 10.68
N ARG A 217 -21.33 -18.14 10.47
CA ARG A 217 -20.48 -18.96 9.58
C ARG A 217 -20.39 -18.40 8.17
N GLU A 218 -21.52 -18.02 7.58
CA GLU A 218 -21.55 -17.42 6.23
C GLU A 218 -20.85 -16.06 6.17
N LEU A 219 -20.95 -15.26 7.24
CA LEU A 219 -20.24 -13.98 7.33
C LEU A 219 -18.72 -14.19 7.31
N TYR A 220 -18.21 -15.20 8.01
CA TYR A 220 -16.77 -15.51 8.00
C TYR A 220 -16.33 -16.20 6.70
N ASN A 221 -17.18 -17.00 6.05
CA ASN A 221 -16.91 -17.55 4.72
C ASN A 221 -16.78 -16.43 3.68
N ASP A 222 -17.67 -15.43 3.71
CA ASP A 222 -17.62 -14.24 2.84
C ASP A 222 -16.36 -13.41 3.13
N ALA A 223 -16.00 -13.20 4.40
CA ALA A 223 -14.78 -12.51 4.78
C ALA A 223 -13.52 -13.24 4.28
N TYR A 224 -13.49 -14.56 4.39
CA TYR A 224 -12.45 -15.40 3.80
C TYR A 224 -12.38 -15.16 2.29
N ALA A 225 -13.48 -15.28 1.56
CA ALA A 225 -13.51 -15.12 0.10
C ALA A 225 -13.00 -13.74 -0.34
N LYS A 226 -13.49 -12.66 0.30
CA LYS A 226 -13.03 -11.29 0.06
C LYS A 226 -11.56 -11.11 0.36
N THR A 227 -11.03 -11.79 1.37
CA THR A 227 -9.61 -11.73 1.69
C THR A 227 -8.76 -12.44 0.65
N VAL A 228 -9.21 -13.61 0.16
CA VAL A 228 -8.53 -14.30 -0.95
C VAL A 228 -8.54 -13.44 -2.20
N ILE A 229 -9.68 -12.82 -2.55
CA ILE A 229 -9.78 -11.85 -3.64
C ILE A 229 -8.81 -10.68 -3.41
N SER A 230 -8.75 -10.15 -2.19
CA SER A 230 -7.84 -9.04 -1.87
C SER A 230 -6.37 -9.36 -2.16
N MET A 231 -5.98 -10.61 -1.91
CA MET A 231 -4.61 -11.09 -2.05
C MET A 231 -4.26 -11.54 -3.47
N LEU A 232 -5.21 -12.16 -4.17
CA LEU A 232 -4.92 -12.85 -5.42
C LEU A 232 -5.45 -12.11 -6.66
N GLY A 233 -6.28 -11.09 -6.50
CA GLY A 233 -6.99 -10.44 -7.59
C GLY A 233 -8.46 -10.85 -7.66
N GLU A 234 -9.27 -10.04 -8.34
CA GLU A 234 -10.70 -10.31 -8.52
C GLU A 234 -10.95 -11.58 -9.33
N ASN A 235 -10.16 -11.82 -10.38
CA ASN A 235 -10.35 -12.98 -11.25
C ASN A 235 -9.72 -14.23 -10.63
N GLU A 236 -8.41 -14.20 -10.36
CA GLU A 236 -7.72 -15.37 -9.82
C GLU A 236 -8.18 -15.70 -8.41
N GLY A 237 -8.42 -14.70 -7.56
CA GLY A 237 -8.91 -14.94 -6.20
C GLY A 237 -10.29 -15.59 -6.19
N LYS A 238 -11.20 -15.13 -7.05
CA LYS A 238 -12.49 -15.80 -7.22
C LYS A 238 -12.33 -17.22 -7.76
N ALA A 239 -11.48 -17.44 -8.75
CA ALA A 239 -11.22 -18.77 -9.30
C ALA A 239 -10.65 -19.74 -8.26
N VAL A 240 -9.79 -19.27 -7.36
CA VAL A 240 -9.25 -20.06 -6.24
C VAL A 240 -10.33 -20.39 -5.22
N VAL A 241 -11.17 -19.42 -4.83
CA VAL A 241 -12.28 -19.65 -3.90
C VAL A 241 -13.26 -20.68 -4.45
N ASP A 242 -13.71 -20.50 -5.70
CA ASP A 242 -14.64 -21.40 -6.37
C ASP A 242 -14.05 -22.81 -6.51
N TYR A 243 -12.77 -22.91 -6.89
CA TYR A 243 -12.07 -24.18 -6.98
C TYR A 243 -12.02 -24.91 -5.63
N VAL A 244 -11.54 -24.25 -4.57
CA VAL A 244 -11.45 -24.85 -3.23
C VAL A 244 -12.82 -25.32 -2.76
N GLN A 245 -13.87 -24.51 -2.94
CA GLN A 245 -15.22 -24.87 -2.55
C GLN A 245 -15.72 -26.11 -3.32
N SER A 246 -15.53 -26.15 -4.64
CA SER A 246 -15.91 -27.32 -5.44
C SER A 246 -15.21 -28.62 -5.01
N GLN A 247 -13.94 -28.53 -4.63
CA GLN A 247 -13.18 -29.70 -4.14
C GLN A 247 -13.67 -30.16 -2.78
N ARG A 248 -14.06 -29.23 -1.88
CA ARG A 248 -14.66 -29.56 -0.59
C ARG A 248 -15.98 -30.29 -0.74
N GLU A 249 -16.83 -29.84 -1.65
CA GLU A 249 -18.13 -30.49 -1.96
C GLU A 249 -17.96 -31.90 -2.53
N GLN A 250 -16.84 -32.16 -3.21
CA GLN A 250 -16.45 -33.50 -3.68
C GLN A 250 -15.81 -34.36 -2.58
N GLY A 251 -15.69 -33.85 -1.34
CA GLY A 251 -15.10 -34.57 -0.21
C GLY A 251 -13.57 -34.62 -0.24
N VAL A 252 -12.90 -33.79 -1.05
CA VAL A 252 -11.44 -33.70 -1.05
C VAL A 252 -10.98 -33.09 0.28
N THR A 253 -10.09 -33.80 0.96
CA THR A 253 -9.58 -33.42 2.28
C THR A 253 -8.18 -32.80 2.24
N LYS A 254 -7.47 -32.95 1.11
CA LYS A 254 -6.12 -32.40 0.91
C LYS A 254 -5.93 -31.94 -0.53
N LEU A 255 -5.49 -30.69 -0.72
CA LEU A 255 -5.10 -30.16 -2.02
C LEU A 255 -3.96 -29.15 -1.88
N SER A 256 -3.23 -28.96 -2.98
CA SER A 256 -2.22 -27.93 -3.14
C SER A 256 -2.40 -27.29 -4.51
N ARG A 257 -2.27 -25.97 -4.59
CA ARG A 257 -2.31 -25.20 -5.85
C ARG A 257 -1.31 -24.07 -5.75
N ASP A 258 -0.57 -23.84 -6.82
CA ASP A 258 0.34 -22.72 -6.97
C ASP A 258 -0.06 -21.94 -8.22
N GLY A 259 0.19 -20.63 -8.24
CA GLY A 259 -0.20 -19.81 -9.38
C GLY A 259 0.32 -18.38 -9.32
N LYS A 260 -0.23 -17.54 -10.20
CA LYS A 260 0.04 -16.11 -10.27
C LYS A 260 -1.23 -15.33 -9.95
N THR A 261 -1.11 -14.28 -9.14
CA THR A 261 -2.19 -13.32 -8.89
C THR A 261 -2.47 -12.51 -10.15
N ASP A 262 -3.59 -11.79 -10.20
CA ASP A 262 -3.89 -10.87 -11.31
C ASP A 262 -2.77 -9.82 -11.49
N ALA A 263 -2.18 -9.35 -10.38
CA ALA A 263 -1.01 -8.46 -10.39
C ALA A 263 0.34 -9.13 -10.74
N GLY A 264 0.39 -10.45 -10.98
CA GLY A 264 1.62 -11.18 -11.32
C GLY A 264 2.50 -11.64 -10.15
N ASN A 265 2.05 -11.46 -8.90
CA ASN A 265 2.71 -12.03 -7.72
C ASN A 265 2.55 -13.56 -7.71
N SER A 266 3.47 -14.30 -7.09
CA SER A 266 3.32 -15.75 -6.94
C SER A 266 2.49 -16.07 -5.69
N TYR A 267 1.66 -17.11 -5.75
CA TYR A 267 0.94 -17.60 -4.58
C TYR A 267 0.98 -19.12 -4.44
N THR A 268 0.78 -19.59 -3.21
CA THR A 268 0.56 -21.00 -2.88
C THR A 268 -0.69 -21.14 -2.03
N VAL A 269 -1.50 -22.16 -2.32
CA VAL A 269 -2.67 -22.60 -1.56
C VAL A 269 -2.42 -24.02 -1.07
N LYS A 270 -2.59 -24.24 0.23
CA LYS A 270 -2.60 -25.57 0.86
C LYS A 270 -3.88 -25.72 1.63
N TYR A 271 -4.59 -26.82 1.39
CA TYR A 271 -5.76 -27.17 2.17
C TYR A 271 -5.59 -28.57 2.75
N ASN A 272 -5.89 -28.71 4.04
CA ASN A 272 -5.87 -29.96 4.80
C ASN A 272 -7.01 -29.94 5.80
N ASN A 273 -7.95 -30.88 5.69
CA ASN A 273 -9.03 -31.13 6.67
C ASN A 273 -9.68 -29.83 7.18
N ASN A 274 -10.42 -29.14 6.30
CA ASN A 274 -11.10 -27.88 6.59
C ASN A 274 -10.20 -26.69 6.93
N ARG A 275 -8.87 -26.84 6.98
CA ARG A 275 -7.94 -25.71 7.13
C ARG A 275 -7.30 -25.36 5.80
N ILE A 276 -7.49 -24.14 5.35
CA ILE A 276 -6.80 -23.55 4.19
C ILE A 276 -5.71 -22.57 4.65
N GLU A 277 -4.60 -22.58 3.93
CA GLU A 277 -3.49 -21.66 4.08
C GLU A 277 -3.12 -21.13 2.70
N ILE A 278 -3.06 -19.80 2.57
CA ILE A 278 -2.69 -19.09 1.35
C ILE A 278 -1.52 -18.20 1.69
N ALA A 279 -0.50 -18.17 0.84
CA ALA A 279 0.66 -17.32 0.98
C ALA A 279 1.03 -16.67 -0.36
N VAL A 280 1.44 -15.40 -0.32
CA VAL A 280 1.81 -14.62 -1.51
C VAL A 280 3.24 -14.10 -1.40
N VAL A 281 4.01 -14.25 -2.47
CA VAL A 281 5.35 -13.70 -2.66
C VAL A 281 5.29 -12.66 -3.78
N CYS A 282 5.67 -11.42 -3.45
CA CYS A 282 5.69 -10.31 -4.41
C CYS A 282 6.70 -10.54 -5.53
N SER A 283 6.36 -10.17 -6.76
CA SER A 283 7.26 -10.23 -7.92
C SER A 283 8.40 -9.22 -7.83
N GLU A 284 8.21 -8.15 -7.06
CA GLU A 284 9.12 -7.01 -6.88
C GLU A 284 9.42 -6.24 -8.18
N VAL A 285 8.57 -6.38 -9.21
CA VAL A 285 8.64 -5.61 -10.46
C VAL A 285 8.16 -4.20 -10.21
N LYS A 286 8.92 -3.17 -10.60
CA LYS A 286 8.47 -1.77 -10.51
C LYS A 286 7.68 -1.36 -11.76
N ALA A 287 6.76 -0.41 -11.63
CA ALA A 287 5.96 0.09 -12.76
C ALA A 287 6.80 0.68 -13.91
N GLU A 288 8.07 1.04 -13.67
CA GLU A 288 8.99 1.57 -14.69
C GLU A 288 9.68 0.49 -15.55
N ASP A 289 9.69 -0.78 -15.12
CA ASP A 289 10.36 -1.87 -15.85
C ASP A 289 9.56 -2.38 -17.06
N ASN A 290 8.40 -1.76 -17.35
CA ASN A 290 7.52 -2.10 -18.48
C ASN A 290 7.62 -1.13 -19.66
N THR A 291 8.72 -0.37 -19.78
CA THR A 291 9.10 0.24 -21.07
C THR A 291 9.57 -0.87 -22.01
N THR A 292 8.59 -1.60 -22.52
CA THR A 292 8.72 -2.38 -23.74
C THR A 292 9.36 -1.46 -24.77
N THR A 293 10.51 -1.90 -25.30
CA THR A 293 11.09 -1.33 -26.51
C THR A 293 10.01 -1.35 -27.58
N GLU A 294 9.36 -0.22 -27.82
CA GLU A 294 8.49 -0.05 -28.97
C GLU A 294 9.38 -0.29 -30.20
N GLU A 295 9.11 -1.42 -30.87
CA GLU A 295 9.63 -1.69 -32.20
C GLU A 295 9.29 -0.48 -33.07
N ASN A 296 10.35 0.25 -33.44
CA ASN A 296 10.28 1.36 -34.36
C ASN A 296 9.88 0.80 -35.73
N THR A 297 8.57 0.74 -35.99
CA THR A 297 8.02 0.37 -37.29
C THR A 297 7.76 1.65 -38.06
N GLU A 298 8.82 2.24 -38.61
CA GLU A 298 8.67 3.26 -39.66
C GLU A 298 8.59 2.55 -41.02
N ALA A 299 7.42 2.67 -41.64
CA ALA A 299 7.18 2.31 -43.02
C ALA A 299 7.67 3.43 -43.95
N ALA A 300 8.52 3.10 -44.93
CA ALA A 300 8.69 3.89 -46.15
C ALA A 300 9.09 3.00 -47.34
N ASP A 301 8.06 2.67 -48.11
CA ASP A 301 7.94 2.58 -49.57
C ASP A 301 8.97 1.85 -50.49
N THR A 302 8.44 0.79 -51.11
CA THR A 302 8.60 0.25 -52.48
C THR A 302 9.96 0.29 -53.20
N THR A 303 10.44 -0.90 -53.57
CA THR A 303 10.63 -1.25 -55.00
C THR A 303 10.49 -2.76 -55.22
N GLU A 304 9.99 -3.08 -56.42
CA GLU A 304 9.29 -4.29 -56.87
C GLU A 304 10.22 -5.44 -57.34
N SER A 305 9.64 -6.65 -57.40
CA SER A 305 10.03 -7.81 -58.26
C SER A 305 11.20 -8.68 -57.75
N THR A 306 11.17 -10.02 -57.68
CA THR A 306 10.30 -11.08 -58.23
C THR A 306 10.60 -12.42 -57.52
N GLU A 307 9.61 -13.31 -57.55
CA GLU A 307 9.56 -14.75 -57.25
C GLU A 307 10.88 -15.56 -57.12
N THR A 308 10.95 -16.53 -56.20
CA THR A 308 10.74 -17.99 -56.47
C THR A 308 11.17 -18.89 -55.29
N ALA A 309 10.27 -19.81 -54.95
CA ALA A 309 10.36 -21.13 -54.29
C ALA A 309 11.62 -21.65 -53.53
N SER A 310 11.35 -22.14 -52.32
CA SER A 310 11.54 -23.52 -51.80
C SER A 310 12.92 -24.21 -51.77
N GLU A 311 13.08 -24.97 -50.67
CA GLU A 311 13.95 -26.13 -50.41
C GLU A 311 15.39 -25.93 -49.87
N THR A 312 15.54 -26.41 -48.63
CA THR A 312 16.52 -27.43 -48.17
C THR A 312 17.87 -27.51 -48.86
N VAL A 313 18.97 -27.47 -48.08
CA VAL A 313 19.90 -28.60 -47.91
C VAL A 313 21.09 -28.21 -47.01
N THR A 314 21.40 -29.17 -46.15
CA THR A 314 22.54 -29.40 -45.27
C THR A 314 23.95 -29.11 -45.79
N ALA A 315 24.78 -28.68 -44.83
CA ALA A 315 26.17 -29.09 -44.57
C ALA A 315 27.29 -28.66 -45.56
N LYS A 316 28.30 -27.96 -45.03
CA LYS A 316 29.58 -28.56 -44.61
C LYS A 316 30.60 -27.48 -44.22
N THR A 317 31.30 -27.77 -43.14
CA THR A 317 32.57 -27.19 -42.70
C THR A 317 33.63 -27.29 -43.80
N ILE A 318 34.38 -26.19 -44.04
CA ILE A 318 35.71 -26.22 -44.65
C ILE A 318 36.61 -25.20 -43.94
N THR A 319 37.70 -25.71 -43.39
CA THR A 319 38.86 -24.97 -42.87
C THR A 319 39.99 -25.03 -43.93
N VAL A 320 41.00 -24.16 -43.78
CA VAL A 320 42.30 -24.05 -44.49
C VAL A 320 42.28 -23.00 -45.62
N GLY A 321 43.18 -22.02 -45.75
CA GLY A 321 44.38 -21.65 -44.99
C GLY A 321 45.25 -20.65 -45.80
N ALA A 322 46.19 -20.00 -45.10
CA ALA A 322 47.48 -19.43 -45.55
C ALA A 322 47.55 -18.13 -46.40
N GLY A 323 48.34 -17.16 -45.90
CA GLY A 323 49.46 -16.60 -46.69
C GLY A 323 49.71 -15.08 -46.70
N ALA A 324 50.50 -14.57 -45.73
CA ALA A 324 51.56 -13.52 -45.79
C ALA A 324 51.20 -12.07 -46.26
N ALA A 325 51.79 -10.96 -45.79
CA ALA A 325 53.08 -10.70 -45.14
C ALA A 325 53.17 -9.31 -44.45
N LYS A 326 54.13 -9.19 -43.49
CA LYS A 326 54.98 -8.03 -43.08
C LYS A 326 54.31 -6.87 -42.31
N GLU A 327 54.89 -6.25 -41.28
CA GLU A 327 56.27 -6.12 -40.71
C GLU A 327 56.08 -5.57 -39.26
N GLU A 328 56.50 -6.26 -38.20
CA GLU A 328 57.80 -6.16 -37.48
C GLU A 328 58.01 -4.90 -36.62
N THR A 329 57.95 -5.04 -35.29
CA THR A 329 58.98 -4.54 -34.36
C THR A 329 58.99 -5.36 -33.07
N ALA A 330 60.19 -5.83 -32.71
CA ALA A 330 60.60 -6.60 -31.53
C ALA A 330 60.38 -5.82 -30.19
N GLU A 331 60.44 -6.37 -28.97
CA GLU A 331 61.42 -7.30 -28.40
C GLU A 331 60.92 -7.83 -27.03
N ASP A 332 60.84 -9.17 -26.89
CA ASP A 332 61.41 -10.02 -25.82
C ASP A 332 61.62 -9.39 -24.42
N THR A 333 61.20 -9.98 -23.29
CA THR A 333 61.80 -11.22 -22.75
C THR A 333 60.92 -11.82 -21.64
N THR A 334 60.88 -13.15 -21.65
CA THR A 334 60.37 -14.13 -20.68
C THR A 334 60.77 -13.92 -19.21
N GLU A 335 59.88 -14.30 -18.28
CA GLU A 335 60.27 -15.26 -17.24
C GLU A 335 59.09 -16.15 -16.79
N ASN A 336 59.33 -17.44 -16.96
CA ASN A 336 58.71 -18.63 -16.36
C ASN A 336 59.03 -18.57 -14.83
N THR A 337 58.33 -19.13 -13.84
CA THR A 337 57.90 -20.51 -13.63
C THR A 337 57.30 -20.60 -12.20
N ASP A 338 56.35 -21.51 -12.03
CA ASP A 338 56.07 -22.40 -10.88
C ASP A 338 56.48 -22.11 -9.41
N ALA A 339 55.57 -22.59 -8.55
CA ALA A 339 55.77 -23.25 -7.26
C ALA A 339 56.13 -22.42 -6.02
N GLN A 340 55.11 -22.04 -5.24
CA GLN A 340 54.75 -22.63 -3.92
C GLN A 340 53.59 -21.85 -3.29
#